data_AF-A0A6P1NMN9-F1
#
_entry.id   AF-A0A6P1NMN9-F1
#
_cell.length_a   1.000
_cell.length_b   1.000
_cell.length_c   1.000
_cell.angle_alpha   90.00
_cell.angle_beta   90.00
_cell.angle_gamma   90.00
#
_symmetry.space_group_name_H-M   'P 1'
#
loop_
_entity.id
_entity.type
_entity.pdbx_description
1 polymer ?
#
loop_
_entity_poly.entity_id
_entity_poly.type
_entity_poly.pdbx_seq_one_letter_code
_entity_poly.pdbx_strand_id
1 'polypeptide(L)'
;MAIDDNARIQHAGARNAGGSPSQTATRLLIILDVLGDPITAPPQGLDAVSKVASLTRLEKLDFWLRNPDYLAGDLMTDYEDGLLTFDEVQPHLQRMLSGGAPSLHRYPMSRYLYGAYDRVDNALSILKTYGQIAHRRNGESGGKTRRDYFLLRSGRETLQKMRAGIPELRWYDEQAAAIMLLADAAQGARARRRQYMHPEYKDADHGSLIPPILDRVLVRADELGFALLDDTNKVATA
;
A
#
# COMPACT_ATOMS: atom_id res chain seq x y z
N MET A 1 -32.39 -35.09 -3.03
CA MET A 1 -31.22 -34.78 -3.88
C MET A 1 -30.73 -33.40 -3.48
N ALA A 2 -29.89 -33.34 -2.44
CA ALA A 2 -29.39 -32.09 -1.90
C ALA A 2 -28.25 -31.60 -2.79
N ILE A 3 -28.44 -30.45 -3.42
CA ILE A 3 -27.37 -29.75 -4.13
C ILE A 3 -26.46 -29.16 -3.05
N ASP A 4 -25.20 -29.54 -3.12
CA ASP A 4 -24.15 -29.23 -2.16
C ASP A 4 -23.90 -27.70 -2.07
N ASP A 5 -24.41 -27.07 -1.02
CA ASP A 5 -24.20 -25.64 -0.71
C ASP A 5 -22.71 -25.29 -0.51
N ASN A 6 -21.85 -26.31 -0.34
CA ASN A 6 -20.42 -26.14 -0.16
C ASN A 6 -19.70 -25.69 -1.46
N ALA A 7 -20.30 -25.93 -2.64
CA ALA A 7 -19.76 -25.48 -3.92
C ALA A 7 -20.03 -23.99 -4.20
N ARG A 8 -21.06 -23.40 -3.58
CA ARG A 8 -21.36 -21.96 -3.72
C ARG A 8 -20.46 -21.08 -2.85
N ILE A 9 -19.94 -21.61 -1.76
CA ILE A 9 -18.99 -20.90 -0.89
C ILE A 9 -17.62 -20.76 -1.58
N GLN A 10 -17.28 -21.64 -2.52
CA GLN A 10 -16.01 -21.59 -3.26
C GLN A 10 -15.98 -20.57 -4.41
N HIS A 11 -17.15 -20.13 -4.91
CA HIS A 11 -17.23 -19.10 -5.97
C HIS A 11 -17.42 -17.66 -5.44
N ALA A 12 -17.67 -17.47 -4.14
CA ALA A 12 -17.68 -16.17 -3.48
C ALA A 12 -16.28 -15.55 -3.26
N GLY A 13 -15.21 -16.29 -3.63
CA GLY A 13 -13.82 -15.87 -3.57
C GLY A 13 -13.41 -14.69 -4.47
N ALA A 14 -14.33 -14.18 -5.30
CA ALA A 14 -14.06 -13.18 -6.35
C ALA A 14 -13.64 -11.77 -5.84
N ARG A 15 -13.66 -11.52 -4.53
CA ARG A 15 -13.46 -10.22 -3.85
C ARG A 15 -12.43 -10.28 -2.72
N ASN A 16 -11.84 -11.45 -2.48
CA ASN A 16 -11.08 -11.72 -1.27
C ASN A 16 -9.66 -11.15 -1.42
N ALA A 17 -9.37 -10.12 -0.60
CA ALA A 17 -8.03 -9.62 -0.29
C ALA A 17 -7.36 -8.62 -1.27
N GLY A 18 -8.10 -7.63 -1.78
CA GLY A 18 -7.56 -6.59 -2.70
C GLY A 18 -8.33 -5.27 -2.77
N GLY A 19 -9.63 -5.33 -2.45
CA GLY A 19 -10.60 -4.30 -2.83
C GLY A 19 -11.12 -4.49 -4.27
N SER A 20 -12.13 -3.73 -4.66
CA SER A 20 -12.59 -3.67 -6.06
C SER A 20 -11.48 -3.13 -6.99
N PRO A 21 -11.51 -3.45 -8.30
CA PRO A 21 -10.55 -2.87 -9.25
C PRO A 21 -10.47 -1.34 -9.20
N SER A 22 -11.59 -0.65 -8.94
CA SER A 22 -11.64 0.81 -8.80
C SER A 22 -10.96 1.30 -7.52
N GLN A 23 -11.09 0.58 -6.40
CA GLN A 23 -10.37 0.89 -5.16
C GLN A 23 -8.87 0.67 -5.35
N THR A 24 -8.47 -0.43 -5.97
CA THR A 24 -7.06 -0.67 -6.33
C THR A 24 -6.54 0.42 -7.26
N ALA A 25 -7.30 0.80 -8.30
CA ALA A 25 -6.93 1.88 -9.23
C ALA A 25 -6.72 3.21 -8.49
N THR A 26 -7.58 3.52 -7.54
CA THR A 26 -7.46 4.72 -6.69
C THR A 26 -6.17 4.68 -5.86
N ARG A 27 -5.89 3.57 -5.18
CA ARG A 27 -4.63 3.41 -4.41
C ARG A 27 -3.40 3.54 -5.30
N LEU A 28 -3.41 2.93 -6.48
CA LEU A 28 -2.30 3.03 -7.44
C LEU A 28 -2.07 4.47 -7.92
N LEU A 29 -3.14 5.25 -8.14
CA LEU A 29 -3.01 6.69 -8.46
C LEU A 29 -2.37 7.46 -7.30
N ILE A 30 -2.79 7.22 -6.06
CA ILE A 30 -2.22 7.86 -4.86
C ILE A 30 -0.73 7.50 -4.71
N ILE A 31 -0.39 6.21 -4.85
CA ILE A 31 1.01 5.75 -4.79
C ILE A 31 1.86 6.44 -5.86
N LEU A 32 1.38 6.48 -7.11
CA LEU A 32 2.12 7.14 -8.18
C LEU A 32 2.26 8.65 -7.93
N ASP A 33 1.24 9.30 -7.38
CA ASP A 33 1.22 10.75 -7.16
C ASP A 33 2.11 11.19 -5.99
N VAL A 34 2.02 10.49 -4.85
CA VAL A 34 2.68 10.86 -3.58
C VAL A 34 4.05 10.19 -3.46
N LEU A 35 4.16 8.91 -3.82
CA LEU A 35 5.36 8.09 -3.63
C LEU A 35 6.19 7.94 -4.91
N GLY A 36 5.69 8.43 -6.04
CA GLY A 36 6.42 8.43 -7.30
C GLY A 36 7.53 9.48 -7.34
N ASP A 37 8.63 9.14 -8.01
CA ASP A 37 9.72 10.06 -8.24
C ASP A 37 9.22 11.16 -9.21
N PRO A 38 9.35 12.45 -8.89
CA PRO A 38 8.89 13.52 -9.77
C PRO A 38 9.66 13.48 -11.09
N ILE A 39 8.98 13.77 -12.19
CA ILE A 39 9.59 13.82 -13.52
C ILE A 39 9.68 15.26 -14.00
N THR A 40 10.90 15.71 -14.29
CA THR A 40 11.18 16.99 -14.95
C THR A 40 11.34 16.86 -16.46
N ALA A 41 11.79 15.70 -16.94
CA ALA A 41 11.95 15.38 -18.36
C ALA A 41 11.18 14.09 -18.71
N PRO A 42 9.92 14.22 -19.19
CA PRO A 42 9.10 13.05 -19.46
C PRO A 42 9.58 12.26 -20.69
N PRO A 43 9.33 10.94 -20.74
CA PRO A 43 9.60 10.15 -21.93
C PRO A 43 8.82 10.69 -23.14
N GLN A 44 9.39 10.56 -24.34
CA GLN A 44 8.77 11.05 -25.57
C GLN A 44 7.32 10.54 -25.71
N GLY A 45 6.41 11.48 -26.01
CA GLY A 45 5.00 11.20 -26.23
C GLY A 45 4.20 10.88 -24.96
N LEU A 46 4.74 11.12 -23.76
CA LEU A 46 4.01 11.04 -22.50
C LEU A 46 4.02 12.40 -21.78
N ASP A 47 2.87 12.86 -21.31
CA ASP A 47 2.78 13.98 -20.35
C ASP A 47 2.88 13.42 -18.91
N ALA A 48 4.02 12.78 -18.63
CA ALA A 48 4.27 12.10 -17.37
C ALA A 48 4.75 13.09 -16.30
N VAL A 49 4.18 12.99 -15.09
CA VAL A 49 4.46 13.92 -13.98
C VAL A 49 5.18 13.26 -12.80
N SER A 50 5.06 11.93 -12.67
CA SER A 50 5.79 11.14 -11.68
C SER A 50 5.93 9.69 -12.13
N LYS A 51 6.86 8.95 -11.50
CA LYS A 51 7.17 7.56 -11.84
C LYS A 51 7.43 6.69 -10.63
N VAL A 52 6.90 5.47 -10.65
CA VAL A 52 7.36 4.38 -9.79
C VAL A 52 8.09 3.35 -10.65
N ALA A 53 9.37 3.09 -10.30
CA ALA A 53 10.21 2.15 -11.02
C ALA A 53 9.93 0.71 -10.61
N SER A 54 9.69 -0.19 -11.57
CA SER A 54 9.35 -1.62 -11.38
C SER A 54 7.96 -1.89 -10.78
N LEU A 55 7.39 -3.05 -11.15
CA LEU A 55 6.16 -3.56 -10.52
C LEU A 55 6.40 -3.93 -9.06
N THR A 56 7.57 -4.50 -8.77
CA THR A 56 7.92 -4.89 -7.41
C THR A 56 7.89 -3.71 -6.46
N ARG A 57 8.47 -2.55 -6.80
CA ARG A 57 8.36 -1.35 -5.95
C ARG A 57 6.90 -0.95 -5.74
N LEU A 58 6.11 -0.91 -6.82
CA LEU A 58 4.68 -0.57 -6.75
C LEU A 58 3.92 -1.49 -5.78
N GLU A 59 4.15 -2.80 -5.84
CA GLU A 59 3.52 -3.79 -4.95
C GLU A 59 3.97 -3.64 -3.50
N LYS A 60 5.24 -3.32 -3.23
CA LYS A 60 5.71 -3.09 -1.85
C LYS A 60 5.11 -1.81 -1.25
N LEU A 61 4.97 -0.75 -2.05
CA LEU A 61 4.28 0.47 -1.62
C LEU A 61 2.78 0.22 -1.37
N ASP A 62 2.10 -0.52 -2.25
CA ASP A 62 0.68 -0.90 -2.05
C ASP A 62 0.53 -1.78 -0.80
N PHE A 63 1.48 -2.67 -0.51
CA PHE A 63 1.45 -3.49 0.71
C PHE A 63 1.43 -2.63 1.98
N TRP A 64 2.35 -1.67 2.12
CA TRP A 64 2.35 -0.78 3.30
C TRP A 64 1.10 0.09 3.35
N LEU A 65 0.62 0.58 2.20
CA LEU A 65 -0.58 1.40 2.14
C LEU A 65 -1.81 0.65 2.66
N ARG A 66 -1.85 -0.67 2.46
CA ARG A 66 -2.96 -1.57 2.81
C ARG A 66 -2.86 -2.24 4.17
N ASN A 67 -1.69 -2.23 4.79
CA ASN A 67 -1.42 -2.96 6.03
C ASN A 67 -0.80 -1.99 7.05
N PRO A 68 -1.66 -1.20 7.74
CA PRO A 68 -1.20 -0.14 8.65
C PRO A 68 -0.38 -0.67 9.84
N ASP A 69 -0.64 -1.91 10.27
CA ASP A 69 0.12 -2.62 11.29
C ASP A 69 1.58 -2.87 10.86
N TYR A 70 1.80 -3.31 9.62
CA TYR A 70 3.14 -3.46 9.05
C TYR A 70 3.87 -2.13 8.92
N LEU A 71 3.19 -1.09 8.43
CA LEU A 71 3.79 0.24 8.33
C LEU A 71 4.16 0.81 9.71
N ALA A 72 3.29 0.67 10.71
CA ALA A 72 3.59 1.09 12.09
C ALA A 72 4.77 0.31 12.68
N GLY A 73 4.82 -1.01 12.46
CA GLY A 73 5.95 -1.85 12.87
C GLY A 73 7.27 -1.41 12.25
N ASP A 74 7.27 -1.03 10.97
CA ASP A 74 8.45 -0.53 10.26
C ASP A 74 8.88 0.88 10.71
N LEU A 75 7.93 1.76 11.05
CA LEU A 75 8.23 3.08 11.62
C LEU A 75 8.86 2.97 13.02
N MET A 76 8.37 2.04 13.86
CA MET A 76 8.98 1.77 15.16
C MET A 76 10.41 1.23 15.03
N THR A 77 10.67 0.42 14.01
CA THR A 77 12.05 -0.04 13.72
C THR A 77 12.96 1.14 13.39
N ASP A 78 12.52 2.08 12.54
CA ASP A 78 13.31 3.25 12.20
C ASP A 78 13.47 4.22 13.40
N TYR A 79 12.51 4.26 14.33
CA TYR A 79 12.65 4.95 15.62
C TYR A 79 13.73 4.31 16.51
N GLU A 80 13.69 2.99 16.70
CA GLU A 80 14.68 2.27 17.52
C GLU A 80 16.10 2.38 16.94
N ASP A 81 16.21 2.39 15.60
CA ASP A 81 17.47 2.60 14.89
C ASP A 81 17.95 4.07 14.93
N GLY A 82 17.20 4.98 15.55
CA GLY A 82 17.53 6.40 15.67
C GLY A 82 17.39 7.20 14.37
N LEU A 83 16.67 6.66 13.38
CA LEU A 83 16.40 7.30 12.09
C LEU A 83 15.16 8.21 12.14
N LEU A 84 14.25 7.95 13.07
CA LEU A 84 13.05 8.76 13.34
C LEU A 84 12.96 9.13 14.81
N THR A 85 12.31 10.23 15.09
CA THR A 85 12.00 10.70 16.45
C THR A 85 10.63 10.20 16.91
N PHE A 86 10.39 10.26 18.22
CA PHE A 86 9.08 9.92 18.79
C PHE A 86 7.95 10.77 18.18
N ASP A 87 8.19 12.08 18.03
CA ASP A 87 7.19 13.02 17.50
C ASP A 87 6.87 12.79 16.02
N GLU A 88 7.81 12.24 15.24
CA GLU A 88 7.57 11.82 13.86
C GLU A 88 6.72 10.54 13.78
N VAL A 89 6.83 9.65 14.77
CA VAL A 89 6.20 8.31 14.72
C VAL A 89 4.85 8.26 15.44
N GLN A 90 4.74 8.88 16.60
CA GLN A 90 3.54 8.83 17.47
C GLN A 90 2.23 9.20 16.76
N PRO A 91 2.13 10.28 15.94
CA PRO A 91 0.88 10.62 15.26
C PRO A 91 0.43 9.53 14.26
N HIS A 92 1.39 8.87 13.62
CA HIS A 92 1.12 7.80 12.66
C HIS A 92 0.66 6.54 13.36
N LEU A 93 1.31 6.14 14.46
CA LEU A 93 0.89 5.00 15.29
C LEU A 93 -0.52 5.20 15.86
N GLN A 94 -0.78 6.37 16.45
CA GLN A 94 -2.12 6.71 16.95
C GLN A 94 -3.18 6.52 15.87
N ARG A 95 -2.95 7.05 14.68
CA ARG A 95 -3.89 6.93 13.56
C ARG A 95 -4.04 5.48 13.08
N MET A 96 -2.93 4.77 12.91
CA MET A 96 -2.89 3.45 12.28
C MET A 96 -3.40 2.32 13.18
N LEU A 97 -3.20 2.44 14.49
CA LEU A 97 -3.38 1.36 15.46
C LEU A 97 -4.60 1.52 16.36
N SER A 98 -5.19 2.72 16.44
CA SER A 98 -6.30 2.99 17.35
C SER A 98 -7.67 2.70 16.75
N GLY A 99 -8.60 2.29 17.61
CA GLY A 99 -10.00 2.06 17.24
C GLY A 99 -10.18 1.06 16.10
N GLY A 100 -11.11 1.34 15.19
CA GLY A 100 -11.43 0.45 14.07
C GLY A 100 -10.44 0.53 12.89
N ALA A 101 -9.54 1.52 12.86
CA ALA A 101 -8.73 1.83 11.68
C ALA A 101 -7.88 0.64 11.15
N PRO A 102 -7.21 -0.16 12.00
CA PRO A 102 -6.48 -1.35 11.55
C PRO A 102 -7.34 -2.37 10.83
N SER A 103 -8.62 -2.46 11.17
CA SER A 103 -9.54 -3.44 10.58
C SER A 103 -10.27 -2.88 9.35
N LEU A 104 -10.69 -1.61 9.41
CA LEU A 104 -11.47 -0.94 8.35
C LEU A 104 -10.65 -0.67 7.09
N HIS A 105 -9.36 -0.38 7.26
CA HIS A 105 -8.47 -0.01 6.15
C HIS A 105 -7.54 -1.14 5.71
N ARG A 106 -7.66 -2.32 6.33
CA ARG A 106 -6.83 -3.47 5.98
C ARG A 106 -7.36 -4.20 4.76
N TYR A 107 -6.50 -4.31 3.76
CA TYR A 107 -6.72 -5.17 2.60
C TYR A 107 -5.59 -6.21 2.57
N PRO A 108 -5.79 -7.42 3.13
CA PRO A 108 -4.73 -8.44 3.20
C PRO A 108 -4.21 -8.74 1.79
N MET A 109 -2.94 -9.09 1.61
CA MET A 109 -2.38 -9.47 0.30
C MET A 109 -1.98 -10.94 0.31
N SER A 110 -2.06 -11.60 -0.85
CA SER A 110 -1.55 -12.96 -0.98
C SER A 110 -0.03 -12.99 -1.08
N ARG A 111 0.58 -14.02 -0.52
CA ARG A 111 2.00 -14.31 -0.70
C ARG A 111 2.22 -15.04 -2.04
N TYR A 112 3.05 -14.49 -2.91
CA TYR A 112 3.45 -15.15 -4.17
C TYR A 112 4.94 -14.96 -4.45
N LEU A 113 5.67 -16.04 -4.76
CA LEU A 113 7.12 -16.12 -5.05
C LEU A 113 8.02 -15.22 -4.18
N TYR A 114 8.09 -13.93 -4.51
CA TYR A 114 8.96 -12.92 -3.93
C TYR A 114 8.28 -11.90 -2.99
N GLY A 115 7.05 -12.16 -2.53
CA GLY A 115 6.43 -11.47 -1.38
C GLY A 115 4.94 -11.25 -1.57
N ALA A 116 4.42 -10.17 -0.99
CA ALA A 116 3.07 -9.68 -1.22
C ALA A 116 2.83 -9.43 -2.71
N TYR A 117 1.73 -9.96 -3.21
CA TYR A 117 1.28 -9.90 -4.59
C TYR A 117 -0.24 -9.73 -4.63
N ASP A 118 -0.69 -8.93 -5.58
CA ASP A 118 -2.10 -8.82 -5.95
C ASP A 118 -2.19 -8.63 -7.47
N ARG A 119 -3.31 -9.02 -8.07
CA ARG A 119 -3.54 -8.89 -9.51
C ARG A 119 -3.93 -7.46 -9.86
N VAL A 120 -2.94 -6.58 -9.92
CA VAL A 120 -3.13 -5.15 -10.24
C VAL A 120 -3.42 -4.88 -11.72
N ASP A 121 -3.33 -5.88 -12.60
CA ASP A 121 -3.50 -5.72 -14.05
C ASP A 121 -4.84 -5.09 -14.45
N ASN A 122 -5.93 -5.48 -13.77
CA ASN A 122 -7.27 -4.92 -14.06
C ASN A 122 -7.32 -3.43 -13.71
N ALA A 123 -6.79 -3.05 -12.55
CA ALA A 123 -6.71 -1.64 -12.14
C ALA A 123 -5.81 -0.84 -13.08
N LEU A 124 -4.64 -1.36 -13.42
CA LEU A 124 -3.73 -0.74 -14.38
C LEU A 124 -4.35 -0.59 -15.78
N SER A 125 -5.14 -1.57 -16.22
CA SER A 125 -5.84 -1.53 -17.51
C SER A 125 -6.91 -0.44 -17.55
N ILE A 126 -7.69 -0.29 -16.48
CA ILE A 126 -8.68 0.78 -16.33
C ILE A 126 -7.98 2.15 -16.41
N LEU A 127 -6.97 2.37 -15.57
CA LEU A 127 -6.24 3.65 -15.53
C LEU A 127 -5.58 3.97 -16.88
N LYS A 128 -5.03 2.96 -17.57
CA LYS A 128 -4.42 3.12 -18.89
C LYS A 128 -5.46 3.45 -19.97
N THR A 129 -6.63 2.81 -19.93
CA THR A 129 -7.73 3.06 -20.88
C THR A 129 -8.20 4.51 -20.80
N TYR A 130 -8.26 5.09 -19.60
CA TYR A 130 -8.59 6.50 -19.39
C TYR A 130 -7.40 7.45 -19.56
N GLY A 131 -6.24 6.95 -20.01
CA GLY A 131 -5.06 7.77 -20.23
C GLY A 131 -4.52 8.43 -18.96
N GLN A 132 -4.76 7.87 -17.78
CA GLN A 132 -4.33 8.41 -16.49
C GLN A 132 -2.94 7.94 -16.09
N ILE A 133 -2.54 6.77 -16.58
CA ILE A 133 -1.19 6.22 -16.40
C ILE A 133 -0.64 5.71 -17.72
N ALA A 134 0.69 5.57 -17.78
CA ALA A 134 1.38 4.79 -18.80
C ALA A 134 2.39 3.84 -18.15
N HIS A 135 2.82 2.82 -18.88
CA HIS A 135 3.99 2.05 -18.50
C HIS A 135 4.92 1.86 -19.71
N ARG A 136 6.23 1.94 -19.47
CA ARG A 136 7.26 1.71 -20.48
C ARG A 136 8.21 0.62 -20.03
N ARG A 137 8.68 -0.16 -20.99
CA ARG A 137 9.79 -1.09 -20.78
C ARG A 137 11.08 -0.26 -20.79
N ASN A 138 11.92 -0.48 -19.79
CA ASN A 138 13.20 0.19 -19.62
C ASN A 138 14.29 -0.89 -19.54
N GLY A 139 15.36 -0.73 -20.34
CA GLY A 139 16.48 -1.67 -20.46
C GLY A 139 16.64 -2.24 -21.87
N GLU A 140 17.90 -2.54 -22.25
CA GLU A 140 18.27 -3.15 -23.53
C GLU A 140 17.83 -4.61 -23.64
N SER A 141 17.72 -5.09 -24.87
CA SER A 141 17.40 -6.48 -25.20
C SER A 141 18.55 -7.40 -24.80
N GLY A 142 18.57 -7.87 -23.54
CA GLY A 142 19.68 -8.67 -23.02
C GLY A 142 19.56 -9.20 -21.58
N GLY A 143 18.37 -9.17 -20.97
CA GLY A 143 18.09 -10.03 -19.82
C GLY A 143 17.52 -9.40 -18.55
N LYS A 144 17.45 -8.06 -18.43
CA LYS A 144 16.74 -7.41 -17.28
C LYS A 144 15.92 -6.23 -17.72
N THR A 145 14.83 -6.51 -18.42
CA THR A 145 13.88 -5.46 -18.79
C THR A 145 12.97 -5.13 -17.62
N ARG A 146 13.04 -3.89 -17.13
CA ARG A 146 12.18 -3.35 -16.08
C ARG A 146 10.95 -2.71 -16.72
N ARG A 147 9.80 -2.74 -16.05
CA ARG A 147 8.63 -1.94 -16.43
C ARG A 147 8.48 -0.79 -15.45
N ASP A 148 8.54 0.43 -15.96
CA ASP A 148 8.33 1.65 -15.18
C ASP A 148 6.89 2.14 -15.38
N TYR A 149 6.27 2.60 -14.30
CA TYR A 149 4.88 3.07 -14.26
C TYR A 149 4.88 4.58 -14.06
N PHE A 150 4.14 5.29 -14.90
CA PHE A 150 4.13 6.74 -14.98
C PHE A 150 2.74 7.24 -14.67
N LEU A 151 2.62 8.20 -13.75
CA LEU A 151 1.43 9.03 -13.63
C LEU A 151 1.43 10.04 -14.77
N LEU A 152 0.31 10.14 -15.49
CA LEU A 152 0.10 11.18 -16.47
C LEU A 152 -0.61 12.37 -15.82
N ARG A 153 -0.46 13.56 -16.39
CA ARG A 153 -1.12 14.78 -15.89
C ARG A 153 -2.62 14.62 -15.68
N SER A 154 -3.31 14.02 -16.65
CA SER A 154 -4.74 13.64 -16.57
C SER A 154 -5.07 12.76 -15.36
N GLY A 155 -4.18 11.84 -14.98
CA GLY A 155 -4.29 11.01 -13.79
C GLY A 155 -4.20 11.83 -12.50
N ARG A 156 -3.23 12.75 -12.43
CA ARG A 156 -3.10 13.69 -11.31
C ARG A 156 -4.32 14.60 -11.19
N GLU A 157 -4.82 15.14 -12.30
CA GLU A 157 -6.03 15.97 -12.32
C GLU A 157 -7.27 15.20 -11.87
N THR A 158 -7.42 13.93 -12.31
CA THR A 158 -8.48 13.05 -11.82
C THR A 158 -8.37 12.87 -10.31
N LEU A 159 -7.18 12.56 -9.81
CA LEU A 159 -6.97 12.34 -8.38
C LEU A 159 -7.26 13.61 -7.55
N GLN A 160 -6.91 14.80 -8.05
CA GLN A 160 -7.28 16.06 -7.38
C GLN A 160 -8.80 16.26 -7.31
N LYS A 161 -9.54 15.95 -8.39
CA LYS A 161 -11.02 15.99 -8.36
C LYS A 161 -11.59 14.99 -7.37
N MET A 162 -11.03 13.78 -7.31
CA MET A 162 -11.44 12.75 -6.35
C MET A 162 -11.20 13.21 -4.90
N ARG A 163 -10.02 13.75 -4.58
CA ARG A 163 -9.72 14.30 -3.25
C ARG A 163 -10.68 15.41 -2.84
N ALA A 164 -11.09 16.26 -3.79
CA ALA A 164 -12.07 17.33 -3.54
C ALA A 164 -13.49 16.80 -3.27
N GLY A 165 -13.86 15.64 -3.82
CA GLY A 165 -15.19 15.05 -3.69
C GLY A 165 -15.32 13.91 -2.68
N ILE A 166 -14.20 13.33 -2.22
CA ILE A 166 -14.17 12.12 -1.38
C ILE A 166 -13.20 12.37 -0.20
N PRO A 167 -13.68 12.94 0.91
CA PRO A 167 -12.84 13.26 2.08
C PRO A 167 -12.09 12.04 2.66
N GLU A 168 -12.65 10.84 2.54
CA GLU A 168 -12.08 9.59 3.04
C GLU A 168 -10.75 9.23 2.35
N LEU A 169 -10.47 9.79 1.16
CA LEU A 169 -9.17 9.60 0.51
C LEU A 169 -8.01 10.19 1.30
N ARG A 170 -8.28 11.13 2.23
CA ARG A 170 -7.27 11.69 3.12
C ARG A 170 -6.53 10.61 3.90
N TRP A 171 -7.20 9.52 4.27
CA TRP A 171 -6.56 8.37 4.93
C TRP A 171 -5.41 7.81 4.11
N TYR A 172 -5.61 7.61 2.80
CA TYR A 172 -4.58 7.03 1.93
C TYR A 172 -3.44 8.02 1.67
N ASP A 173 -3.73 9.32 1.57
CA ASP A 173 -2.68 10.35 1.48
C ASP A 173 -1.83 10.39 2.74
N GLU A 174 -2.46 10.29 3.91
CA GLU A 174 -1.84 10.23 5.21
C GLU A 174 -0.98 8.96 5.40
N GLN A 175 -1.44 7.81 4.90
CA GLN A 175 -0.65 6.57 4.87
C GLN A 175 0.53 6.68 3.91
N ALA A 176 0.34 7.26 2.71
CA ALA A 176 1.42 7.48 1.77
C ALA A 176 2.49 8.43 2.35
N ALA A 177 2.08 9.49 3.04
CA ALA A 177 3.02 10.38 3.74
C ALA A 177 3.85 9.63 4.79
N ALA A 178 3.24 8.74 5.57
CA ALA A 178 3.96 7.91 6.54
C ALA A 178 4.95 6.94 5.87
N ILE A 179 4.62 6.39 4.69
CA ILE A 179 5.56 5.55 3.92
C ILE A 179 6.80 6.35 3.50
N MET A 180 6.68 7.65 3.24
CA MET A 180 7.83 8.49 2.86
C MET A 180 8.87 8.65 3.98
N LEU A 181 8.48 8.44 5.24
CA LEU A 181 9.40 8.49 6.39
C LEU A 181 10.37 7.29 6.39
N LEU A 182 9.97 6.16 5.80
CA LEU A 182 10.84 4.98 5.72
C LEU A 182 12.01 5.26 4.78
N ALA A 183 13.23 5.20 5.31
CA ALA A 183 14.47 5.46 4.56
C ALA A 183 14.60 4.62 3.27
N ASP A 184 13.96 3.44 3.26
CA ASP A 184 14.04 2.46 2.20
C ASP A 184 12.87 2.48 1.19
N ALA A 185 11.80 3.26 1.42
CA ALA A 185 10.60 3.25 0.58
C ALA A 185 10.88 3.67 -0.87
N ALA A 186 11.89 4.52 -1.10
CA ALA A 186 12.32 4.90 -2.44
C ALA A 186 12.93 3.73 -3.24
N GLN A 187 13.44 2.70 -2.57
CA GLN A 187 14.23 1.63 -3.21
C GLN A 187 13.53 0.27 -3.09
N GLY A 188 12.90 -0.19 -4.18
CA GLY A 188 12.11 -1.43 -4.18
C GLY A 188 12.84 -2.68 -3.66
N ALA A 189 14.16 -2.80 -3.85
CA ALA A 189 14.96 -3.90 -3.30
C ALA A 189 15.13 -3.81 -1.77
N ARG A 190 15.27 -2.60 -1.22
CA ARG A 190 15.38 -2.37 0.21
C ARG A 190 14.03 -2.50 0.90
N ALA A 191 12.99 -1.90 0.30
CA ALA A 191 11.59 -2.11 0.70
C ALA A 191 11.21 -3.59 0.78
N ARG A 192 11.63 -4.38 -0.21
CA ARG A 192 11.47 -5.84 -0.18
C ARG A 192 12.20 -6.45 1.02
N ARG A 193 13.49 -6.15 1.24
CA ARG A 193 14.25 -6.72 2.37
C ARG A 193 13.59 -6.41 3.71
N ARG A 194 13.15 -5.16 3.91
CA ARG A 194 12.44 -4.72 5.11
C ARG A 194 11.20 -5.56 5.38
N GLN A 195 10.33 -5.73 4.39
CA GLN A 195 9.13 -6.57 4.55
C GLN A 195 9.45 -8.04 4.89
N TYR A 196 10.58 -8.57 4.41
CA TYR A 196 11.05 -9.92 4.73
C TYR A 196 11.63 -10.07 6.15
N MET A 197 11.83 -8.96 6.89
CA MET A 197 12.21 -9.01 8.31
C MET A 197 11.06 -9.44 9.21
N HIS A 198 9.81 -9.34 8.74
CA HIS A 198 8.64 -9.84 9.47
C HIS A 198 8.44 -11.33 9.23
N PRO A 199 8.45 -12.18 10.28
CA PRO A 199 8.24 -13.62 10.15
C PRO A 199 6.92 -13.95 9.45
N GLU A 200 5.83 -13.27 9.79
CA GLU A 200 4.50 -13.48 9.20
C GLU A 200 4.48 -13.24 7.70
N TYR A 201 5.28 -12.30 7.22
CA TYR A 201 5.42 -12.01 5.80
C TYR A 201 6.30 -13.05 5.09
N LYS A 202 7.42 -13.39 5.73
CA LYS A 202 8.43 -14.30 5.18
C LYS A 202 7.90 -15.73 5.09
N ASP A 203 7.23 -16.19 6.15
CA ASP A 203 6.84 -17.57 6.39
C ASP A 203 5.42 -17.88 5.91
N ALA A 204 4.67 -16.88 5.42
CA ALA A 204 3.38 -17.11 4.78
C ALA A 204 3.51 -18.13 3.64
N ASP A 205 2.59 -19.09 3.61
CA ASP A 205 2.55 -20.11 2.56
C ASP A 205 2.24 -19.50 1.20
N HIS A 206 2.79 -20.08 0.14
CA HIS A 206 2.52 -19.63 -1.22
C HIS A 206 1.03 -19.72 -1.55
N GLY A 207 0.45 -18.61 -2.02
CA GLY A 207 -0.98 -18.48 -2.33
C GLY A 207 -1.86 -18.14 -1.12
N SER A 208 -1.33 -18.22 0.11
CA SER A 208 -2.06 -17.83 1.32
C SER A 208 -2.06 -16.31 1.52
N LEU A 209 -2.97 -15.82 2.37
CA LEU A 209 -2.95 -14.42 2.80
C LEU A 209 -1.82 -14.20 3.80
N ILE A 210 -1.12 -13.07 3.66
CA ILE A 210 -0.16 -12.61 4.65
C ILE A 210 -0.94 -12.24 5.93
N PRO A 211 -0.63 -12.87 7.10
CA PRO A 211 -1.36 -12.62 8.33
C PRO A 211 -1.12 -11.19 8.85
N PRO A 212 -2.05 -10.63 9.66
CA PRO A 212 -1.79 -9.36 10.34
C PRO A 212 -0.72 -9.55 11.41
N ILE A 213 -0.10 -8.46 11.82
CA ILE A 213 0.87 -8.41 12.93
C ILE A 213 0.41 -7.47 14.05
N LEU A 214 -0.85 -7.04 14.02
CA LEU A 214 -1.42 -6.03 14.90
C LEU A 214 -1.13 -6.28 16.38
N ASP A 215 -1.44 -7.47 16.90
CA ASP A 215 -1.27 -7.76 18.33
C ASP A 215 0.17 -7.56 18.80
N ARG A 216 1.15 -8.08 18.04
CA ARG A 216 2.57 -7.87 18.33
C ARG A 216 2.96 -6.40 18.23
N VAL A 217 2.43 -5.69 17.23
CA VAL A 217 2.74 -4.27 17.01
C VAL A 217 2.18 -3.41 18.14
N LEU A 218 1.00 -3.74 18.68
CA LEU A 218 0.42 -3.05 19.83
C LEU A 218 1.26 -3.27 21.10
N VAL A 219 1.69 -4.50 21.37
CA VAL A 219 2.59 -4.80 22.50
C VAL A 219 3.89 -4.02 22.37
N ARG A 220 4.52 -4.03 21.20
CA ARG A 220 5.76 -3.29 20.96
C ARG A 220 5.58 -1.78 21.07
N ALA A 221 4.43 -1.24 20.65
CA ALA A 221 4.14 0.19 20.78
C ALA A 221 4.07 0.62 22.26
N ASP A 222 3.42 -0.19 23.11
CA ASP A 222 3.37 0.03 24.56
C ASP A 222 4.75 -0.06 25.22
N GLU A 223 5.56 -1.08 24.86
CA GLU A 223 6.93 -1.25 25.36
C GLU A 223 7.84 -0.06 25.01
N LEU A 224 7.64 0.56 23.84
CA LEU A 224 8.37 1.74 23.39
C LEU A 224 7.77 3.06 23.91
N GLY A 225 6.69 3.01 24.69
CA GLY A 225 6.07 4.18 25.30
C GLY A 225 5.17 5.00 24.37
N PHE A 226 4.74 4.45 23.23
CA PHE A 226 3.76 5.11 22.37
C PHE A 226 2.36 4.99 22.99
N ALA A 227 1.70 6.13 23.18
CA ALA A 227 0.36 6.16 23.76
C ALA A 227 -0.69 5.97 22.65
N LEU A 228 -1.46 4.88 22.69
CA LEU A 228 -2.57 4.64 21.76
C LEU A 228 -3.89 4.91 22.47
N LEU A 229 -4.57 5.99 22.11
CA LEU A 229 -5.88 6.32 22.68
C LEU A 229 -6.96 5.46 22.04
N ASP A 230 -7.71 4.73 22.85
CA ASP A 230 -8.94 4.05 22.42
C ASP A 230 -10.00 5.10 22.05
N ASP A 231 -10.32 5.21 20.75
CA ASP A 231 -11.36 6.10 20.21
C ASP A 231 -12.80 5.59 20.50
N THR A 232 -12.98 4.58 21.36
CA THR A 232 -14.29 4.03 21.75
C THR A 232 -15.23 5.04 22.41
N ASN A 233 -14.73 6.23 22.78
CA ASN A 233 -15.53 7.30 23.36
C ASN A 233 -16.21 8.27 22.36
N LYS A 234 -16.10 8.07 21.04
CA LYS A 234 -16.72 8.97 20.04
C LYS A 234 -18.10 8.56 19.50
N VAL A 235 -18.66 7.43 19.91
CA VAL A 235 -20.00 7.00 19.44
C VAL A 235 -21.14 7.46 20.36
N ALA A 236 -20.84 8.15 21.46
CA ALA A 236 -21.85 8.71 22.36
C ALA A 236 -21.94 10.24 22.24
N THR A 237 -22.29 10.76 21.05
CA THR A 237 -23.08 11.99 20.79
C THR A 237 -22.79 12.51 19.37
N ALA A 238 -23.70 12.23 18.44
CA ALA A 238 -24.16 13.13 17.37
C ALA A 238 -25.35 12.47 16.65
#